data_AF-A0A7J2UWB1-F1
#
_entry.id   AF-A0A7J2UWB1-F1
#
_cell.length_a   1.000
_cell.length_b   1.000
_cell.length_c   1.000
_cell.angle_alpha   90.00
_cell.angle_beta   90.00
_cell.angle_gamma   90.00
#
_symmetry.space_group_name_H-M   'P 1'
#
loop_
_entity.id
_entity.type
_entity.pdbx_description
1 polymer ?
#
loop_
_entity_poly.entity_id
_entity_poly.type
_entity_poly.pdbx_seq_one_letter_code
_entity_poly.pdbx_strand_id
1 'polypeptide(L)'
;MSDTDFKITTKDEFLSLLGKAYWLETQFENIMQWQAYMTIKNDSYRNALFQISHDSEKHRTILTQLIKNFKDVTVNTIEDYASLKEKDMDFKGKWDEEIITELLKNEHLVLDIYTKLHTYTDKNSYKRYGKEVPLTSFLNTLSS
;
A
#
# COMPACT_ATOMS: atom_id res chain seq x y z
N MET A 1 -18.03 9.92 -13.44
CA MET A 1 -16.97 9.82 -14.47
C MET A 1 -16.71 8.35 -14.68
N SER A 2 -16.78 7.85 -15.92
CA SER A 2 -16.54 6.43 -16.21
C SER A 2 -15.03 6.14 -16.14
N ASP A 3 -14.63 5.11 -15.39
CA ASP A 3 -13.25 4.64 -15.15
C ASP A 3 -12.52 4.07 -16.39
N THR A 4 -12.96 4.41 -17.59
CA THR A 4 -12.52 3.81 -18.85
C THR A 4 -11.24 4.40 -19.45
N ASP A 5 -10.72 5.51 -18.91
CA ASP A 5 -9.56 6.22 -19.48
C ASP A 5 -8.26 6.08 -18.69
N PHE A 6 -8.28 5.47 -17.49
CA PHE A 6 -7.05 5.27 -16.73
C PHE A 6 -6.21 4.15 -17.35
N LYS A 7 -4.95 4.42 -17.67
CA LYS A 7 -3.97 3.43 -18.15
C LYS A 7 -2.61 3.77 -17.58
N ILE A 8 -1.85 2.74 -17.19
CA ILE A 8 -0.45 2.92 -16.79
C ILE A 8 0.39 2.75 -18.05
N THR A 9 0.92 3.86 -18.56
CA THR A 9 1.60 3.90 -19.87
C THR A 9 3.10 4.05 -19.75
N THR A 10 3.59 4.55 -18.60
CA THR A 10 5.00 4.82 -18.35
C THR A 10 5.53 4.08 -17.12
N LYS A 11 6.86 3.94 -17.04
CA LYS A 11 7.56 3.41 -15.86
C LYS A 11 7.29 4.27 -14.63
N ASP A 12 7.31 5.59 -14.77
CA ASP A 12 7.17 6.51 -13.64
C ASP A 12 5.75 6.51 -13.06
N GLU A 13 4.71 6.38 -13.89
CA GLU A 13 3.33 6.18 -13.42
C GLU A 13 3.20 4.89 -12.60
N PHE A 14 3.82 3.81 -13.09
CA PHE A 14 3.86 2.54 -12.38
C PHE A 14 4.60 2.67 -11.04
N LEU A 15 5.80 3.26 -11.06
CA LEU A 15 6.61 3.46 -9.86
C LEU A 15 5.95 4.41 -8.86
N SER A 16 5.20 5.39 -9.32
CA SER A 16 4.42 6.27 -8.43
C SER A 16 3.31 5.51 -7.72
N LEU A 17 2.55 4.68 -8.42
CA LEU A 17 1.54 3.82 -7.77
C LEU A 17 2.18 2.79 -6.83
N LEU A 18 3.26 2.15 -7.27
CA LEU A 18 4.01 1.20 -6.44
C LEU A 18 4.57 1.86 -5.18
N GLY A 19 5.11 3.08 -5.31
CA GLY A 19 5.61 3.85 -4.18
C GLY A 19 4.51 4.28 -3.23
N LYS A 20 3.34 4.67 -3.72
CA LYS A 20 2.17 4.96 -2.86
C LYS A 20 1.70 3.73 -2.10
N ALA A 21 1.63 2.57 -2.75
CA ALA A 21 1.30 1.31 -2.09
C ALA A 21 2.34 0.98 -1.02
N TYR A 22 3.63 1.00 -1.37
CA TYR A 22 4.71 0.73 -0.42
C TYR A 22 4.67 1.67 0.77
N TRP A 23 4.51 2.97 0.53
CA TRP A 23 4.41 3.98 1.57
C TRP A 23 3.22 3.72 2.49
N LEU A 24 2.01 3.48 1.94
CA LEU A 24 0.83 3.20 2.75
C LEU A 24 1.00 1.95 3.62
N GLU A 25 1.58 0.87 3.08
CA GLU A 25 1.84 -0.36 3.86
C GLU A 25 2.81 -0.11 5.01
N THR A 26 3.79 0.79 4.87
CA THR A 26 4.67 1.16 6.00
C THR A 26 3.96 1.95 7.10
N GLN A 27 2.88 2.67 6.78
CA GLN A 27 2.13 3.43 7.78
C GLN A 27 1.39 2.51 8.76
N PHE A 28 1.07 1.29 8.34
CA PHE A 28 0.42 0.27 9.18
C PHE A 28 1.34 -0.40 10.20
N GLU A 29 2.63 -0.06 10.16
CA GLU A 29 3.63 -0.54 11.11
C GLU A 29 4.19 0.58 12.01
N ASN A 30 3.70 1.81 11.84
CA ASN A 30 4.25 2.96 12.56
C ASN A 30 3.76 3.05 14.02
N ILE A 31 4.40 3.93 14.79
CA ILE A 31 4.09 4.17 16.21
C ILE A 31 2.61 4.55 16.44
N MET A 32 1.93 5.09 15.42
CA MET A 32 0.57 5.58 15.54
C MET A 32 -0.44 4.42 15.54
N GLN A 33 -0.18 3.35 14.80
CA GLN A 33 -0.95 2.10 14.91
C GLN A 33 -0.84 1.50 16.32
N TRP A 34 0.36 1.54 16.90
CA TRP A 34 0.55 1.15 18.30
C TRP A 34 -0.22 2.04 19.26
N GLN A 35 -0.24 3.36 19.04
CA GLN A 35 -1.05 4.29 19.82
C GLN A 35 -2.55 4.00 19.68
N ALA A 36 -3.03 3.71 18.47
CA ALA A 36 -4.41 3.31 18.22
C ALA A 36 -4.76 2.01 18.96
N TYR A 37 -3.90 0.98 18.88
CA TYR A 37 -4.07 -0.28 19.60
C TYR A 37 -4.18 -0.09 21.13
N MET A 38 -3.32 0.77 21.69
CA MET A 38 -3.34 1.10 23.13
C MET A 38 -4.58 1.91 23.55
N THR A 39 -5.14 2.71 22.63
CA THR A 39 -6.27 3.61 22.90
C THR A 39 -7.61 2.90 22.79
N ILE A 40 -7.79 2.08 21.75
CA ILE A 40 -9.02 1.32 21.51
C ILE A 40 -9.27 0.40 22.69
N LYS A 41 -10.51 0.31 23.17
CA LYS A 41 -10.90 -0.60 24.27
C LYS A 41 -11.67 -1.83 23.79
N ASN A 42 -12.29 -1.73 22.61
CA ASN A 42 -13.00 -2.83 22.00
C ASN A 42 -12.03 -3.88 21.41
N ASP A 43 -12.08 -5.12 21.93
CA ASP A 43 -11.20 -6.20 21.50
C ASP A 43 -11.40 -6.60 20.02
N SER A 44 -12.61 -6.46 19.47
CA SER A 44 -12.87 -6.73 18.05
C SER A 44 -12.08 -5.76 17.16
N TYR A 45 -12.08 -4.48 17.50
CA TYR A 45 -11.31 -3.47 16.76
C TYR A 45 -9.80 -3.63 16.96
N ARG A 46 -9.34 -4.01 18.16
CA ARG A 46 -7.92 -4.35 18.38
C ARG A 46 -7.47 -5.53 17.52
N ASN A 47 -8.28 -6.58 17.44
CA ASN A 47 -7.98 -7.75 16.61
C ASN A 47 -7.96 -7.38 15.12
N ALA A 48 -8.89 -6.53 14.67
CA ALA A 48 -8.88 -6.02 13.30
C ALA A 48 -7.61 -5.22 12.99
N LEU A 49 -7.16 -4.34 13.90
CA LEU A 49 -5.90 -3.61 13.74
C LEU A 49 -4.69 -4.53 13.68
N PHE A 50 -4.65 -5.54 14.54
CA PHE A 50 -3.57 -6.51 14.53
C PHE A 50 -3.50 -7.27 13.21
N GLN A 51 -4.67 -7.69 12.68
CA GLN A 51 -4.75 -8.37 11.40
C GLN A 51 -4.28 -7.46 10.26
N ILE A 52 -4.73 -6.20 10.23
CA ILE A 52 -4.32 -5.20 9.25
C ILE A 52 -2.80 -5.03 9.28
N SER A 53 -2.20 -4.79 10.46
CA SER A 53 -0.76 -4.61 10.60
C SER A 53 0.03 -5.84 10.10
N HIS A 54 -0.43 -7.05 10.42
CA HIS A 54 0.18 -8.29 9.97
C HIS A 54 0.10 -8.50 8.45
N ASP A 55 -1.04 -8.17 7.84
CA ASP A 55 -1.22 -8.30 6.39
C ASP A 55 -0.42 -7.23 5.63
N SER A 56 -0.37 -5.99 6.16
CA SER A 56 0.50 -4.94 5.63
C SER A 56 1.97 -5.31 5.64
N GLU A 57 2.47 -5.99 6.69
CA GLU A 57 3.86 -6.46 6.73
C GLU A 57 4.16 -7.46 5.60
N LYS A 58 3.23 -8.39 5.35
CA LYS A 58 3.37 -9.34 4.24
C LYS A 58 3.36 -8.62 2.89
N HIS A 59 2.43 -7.69 2.69
CA HIS A 59 2.34 -6.92 1.46
C HIS A 59 3.60 -6.09 1.22
N ARG A 60 4.12 -5.41 2.24
CA ARG A 60 5.38 -4.68 2.17
C ARG A 60 6.55 -5.59 1.80
N THR A 61 6.58 -6.82 2.31
CA THR A 61 7.60 -7.81 1.96
C THR A 61 7.53 -8.17 0.47
N ILE A 62 6.32 -8.41 -0.06
CA ILE A 62 6.07 -8.69 -1.48
C ILE A 62 6.47 -7.49 -2.34
N LEU A 63 6.07 -6.27 -1.97
CA LEU A 63 6.42 -5.03 -2.64
C LEU A 63 7.94 -4.81 -2.64
N THR A 64 8.62 -5.08 -1.53
CA THR A 64 10.09 -5.00 -1.42
C THR A 64 10.77 -5.95 -2.39
N GLN A 65 10.27 -7.18 -2.52
CA GLN A 65 10.78 -8.15 -3.50
C GLN A 65 10.54 -7.67 -4.93
N LEU A 66 9.37 -7.07 -5.19
CA LEU A 66 9.04 -6.50 -6.48
C LEU A 66 9.96 -5.32 -6.85
N ILE A 67 10.20 -4.39 -5.91
CA ILE A 67 11.10 -3.23 -6.09
C ILE A 67 12.51 -3.68 -6.47
N LYS A 68 13.02 -4.75 -5.85
CA LYS A 68 14.37 -5.32 -6.16
C LYS A 68 14.53 -5.80 -7.61
N ASN A 69 13.44 -5.98 -8.35
CA ASN A 69 13.51 -6.37 -9.77
C ASN A 69 13.77 -5.18 -10.72
N PHE A 70 13.71 -3.95 -10.22
CA PHE A 70 13.99 -2.74 -10.97
C PHE A 70 15.46 -2.33 -10.77
N LYS A 71 16.18 -2.13 -11.88
CA LYS A 71 17.64 -1.91 -11.86
C LYS A 71 18.07 -0.62 -11.14
N ASP A 72 17.21 0.40 -11.17
CA ASP A 72 17.52 1.77 -10.72
C ASP A 72 16.61 2.22 -9.56
N VAL A 73 15.91 1.28 -8.91
CA VAL A 73 14.97 1.59 -7.83
C VAL A 73 15.32 0.74 -6.62
N THR A 74 15.34 1.40 -5.47
CA THR A 74 15.53 0.80 -4.14
C THR A 74 14.34 1.14 -3.25
N VAL A 75 14.26 0.50 -2.08
CA VAL A 75 13.26 0.84 -1.05
C VAL A 75 13.38 2.29 -0.56
N ASN A 76 14.56 2.89 -0.62
CA ASN A 76 14.73 4.29 -0.20
C ASN A 76 14.23 5.25 -1.29
N THR A 77 14.47 4.91 -2.57
CA THR A 77 14.06 5.78 -3.68
C THR A 77 12.60 5.60 -4.05
N ILE A 78 11.98 4.46 -3.74
CA ILE A 78 10.56 4.21 -4.08
C ILE A 78 9.62 5.14 -3.30
N GLU A 79 9.99 5.54 -2.08
CA GLU A 79 9.19 6.47 -1.27
C GLU A 79 9.14 7.87 -1.90
N ASP A 80 10.20 8.30 -2.58
CA ASP A 80 10.21 9.56 -3.34
C ASP A 80 9.14 9.57 -4.44
N TYR A 81 8.90 8.42 -5.08
CA TYR A 81 7.85 8.26 -6.08
C TYR A 81 6.43 8.31 -5.48
N ALA A 82 6.27 8.04 -4.19
CA ALA A 82 4.98 8.16 -3.52
C ALA A 82 4.52 9.63 -3.49
N SER A 83 5.47 10.56 -3.27
CA SER A 83 5.20 11.99 -3.05
C SER A 83 4.17 12.23 -1.93
N LEU A 84 4.09 11.30 -0.97
CA LEU A 84 3.23 11.37 0.21
C LEU A 84 4.07 11.76 1.41
N LYS A 85 3.50 12.59 2.29
CA LYS A 85 4.12 12.96 3.56
C LYS A 85 3.42 12.21 4.68
N GLU A 86 4.18 11.86 5.71
CA GLU A 86 3.63 11.36 6.96
C GLU A 86 2.59 12.34 7.48
N LYS A 87 1.41 11.81 7.80
CA LYS A 87 0.30 12.58 8.32
C LYS A 87 0.21 12.30 9.81
N ASP A 88 0.42 13.34 10.62
CA ASP A 88 0.09 13.28 12.04
C ASP A 88 -1.42 13.06 12.20
N MET A 89 -1.76 11.94 12.83
CA MET A 89 -3.08 11.51 13.26
C MET A 89 -3.06 11.54 14.79
N ASP A 90 -3.86 12.43 15.36
CA ASP A 90 -4.08 12.49 16.80
C ASP A 90 -5.34 11.71 17.15
N PHE A 91 -5.19 10.64 17.93
CA PHE A 91 -6.30 9.80 18.40
C PHE A 91 -6.85 10.25 19.75
N LYS A 92 -6.31 11.32 20.35
CA LYS A 92 -6.73 11.80 21.67
C LYS A 92 -8.19 12.24 21.65
N GLY A 93 -9.00 11.59 22.49
CA GLY A 93 -10.42 11.91 22.67
C GLY A 93 -11.34 11.41 21.56
N LYS A 94 -10.82 10.61 20.61
CA LYS A 94 -11.63 9.94 19.59
C LYS A 94 -12.27 8.68 20.14
N TRP A 95 -13.45 8.35 19.61
CA TRP A 95 -14.09 7.06 19.85
C TRP A 95 -13.40 5.94 19.06
N ASP A 96 -13.50 4.70 19.54
CA ASP A 96 -12.89 3.55 18.90
C ASP A 96 -13.32 3.41 17.43
N GLU A 97 -14.59 3.70 17.13
CA GLU A 97 -15.16 3.69 15.77
C GLU A 97 -14.54 4.76 14.86
N GLU A 98 -14.18 5.92 15.40
CA GLU A 98 -13.55 7.00 14.65
C GLU A 98 -12.10 6.66 14.31
N ILE A 99 -11.39 6.09 15.29
CA ILE A 99 -10.00 5.63 15.13
C ILE A 99 -9.95 4.56 14.04
N ILE A 100 -10.79 3.52 14.15
CA ILE A 100 -10.78 2.43 13.16
C ILE A 100 -11.21 2.92 11.77
N THR A 101 -12.20 3.82 11.69
CA THR A 101 -12.63 4.38 10.40
C THR A 101 -11.52 5.17 9.72
N GLU A 102 -10.72 5.93 10.48
CA GLU A 102 -9.61 6.68 9.92
C GLU A 102 -8.51 5.74 9.38
N LEU A 103 -8.23 4.65 10.08
CA LEU A 103 -7.25 3.65 9.66
C LEU A 103 -7.74 2.84 8.45
N LEU A 104 -9.02 2.47 8.42
CA LEU A 104 -9.62 1.77 7.27
C LEU A 104 -9.63 2.61 5.99
N LYS A 105 -9.55 3.94 6.05
CA LYS A 105 -9.41 4.75 4.84
C LYS A 105 -8.10 4.45 4.11
N ASN A 106 -7.01 4.23 4.85
CA ASN A 106 -5.73 3.88 4.26
C ASN A 106 -5.80 2.49 3.60
N GLU A 107 -6.50 1.53 4.21
CA GLU A 107 -6.74 0.20 3.63
C GLU A 107 -7.47 0.27 2.28
N HIS A 108 -8.55 1.07 2.23
CA HIS A 108 -9.29 1.26 0.97
C HIS A 108 -8.43 1.93 -0.11
N LEU A 109 -7.55 2.87 0.28
CA LEU A 109 -6.63 3.52 -0.66
C LEU A 109 -5.59 2.54 -1.21
N VAL A 110 -5.03 1.68 -0.36
CA VAL A 110 -4.10 0.62 -0.78
C VAL A 110 -4.78 -0.33 -1.76
N LEU A 111 -5.99 -0.80 -1.43
CA LEU A 111 -6.75 -1.71 -2.29
C LEU A 111 -7.08 -1.10 -3.65
N ASP A 112 -7.45 0.18 -3.69
CA ASP A 112 -7.67 0.91 -4.95
C ASP A 112 -6.39 0.99 -5.79
N ILE A 113 -5.24 1.23 -5.16
CA ILE A 113 -3.95 1.23 -5.84
C ILE A 113 -3.61 -0.16 -6.39
N TYR A 114 -3.81 -1.24 -5.62
CA TYR A 114 -3.59 -2.61 -6.10
C TYR A 114 -4.51 -2.95 -7.26
N THR A 115 -5.78 -2.58 -7.16
CA THR A 115 -6.76 -2.75 -8.24
C THR A 115 -6.31 -2.02 -9.50
N LYS A 116 -5.78 -0.80 -9.36
CA LYS A 116 -5.26 -0.02 -10.49
C LYS A 116 -4.00 -0.65 -11.09
N LEU A 117 -3.05 -1.04 -10.26
CA LEU A 117 -1.84 -1.74 -10.71
C LEU A 117 -2.19 -3.04 -11.45
N HIS A 118 -3.14 -3.82 -10.93
CA HIS A 118 -3.57 -5.07 -11.54
C HIS A 118 -4.34 -4.87 -12.85
N THR A 119 -5.29 -3.95 -12.86
CA THR A 119 -6.21 -3.76 -14.00
C THR A 119 -5.54 -3.04 -15.17
N TYR A 120 -4.66 -2.09 -14.88
CA TYR A 120 -4.16 -1.15 -15.89
C TYR A 120 -2.68 -1.30 -16.23
N THR A 121 -1.97 -2.26 -15.62
CA THR A 121 -0.62 -2.62 -16.06
C THR A 121 -0.71 -3.68 -17.15
N ASP A 122 -0.34 -3.31 -18.37
CA ASP A 122 -0.23 -4.26 -19.46
C ASP A 122 0.88 -5.30 -19.18
N LYS A 123 0.56 -6.59 -19.36
CA LYS A 123 1.46 -7.73 -19.14
C LYS A 123 2.77 -7.62 -19.94
N ASN A 124 2.76 -6.91 -21.08
CA ASN A 124 3.95 -6.70 -21.91
C ASN A 124 4.76 -5.46 -21.51
N SER A 125 4.18 -4.53 -20.74
CA SER A 125 4.84 -3.29 -20.34
C SER A 125 5.91 -3.55 -19.25
N TYR A 126 5.70 -4.51 -18.35
CA TYR A 126 6.65 -4.83 -17.29
C TYR A 126 7.96 -5.47 -17.79
N LYS A 127 7.93 -6.25 -18.88
CA LYS A 127 9.15 -6.77 -19.53
C LYS A 127 10.12 -5.65 -19.94
N ARG A 128 9.63 -4.43 -20.11
CA ARG A 128 10.43 -3.24 -20.42
C ARG A 128 11.08 -2.60 -19.19
N TYR A 129 10.61 -2.90 -17.98
CA TYR A 129 10.95 -2.16 -16.76
C TYR A 129 11.73 -2.98 -15.71
N GLY A 130 11.70 -4.32 -15.77
CA GLY A 130 12.42 -5.21 -14.83
C GLY A 130 12.77 -6.58 -15.42
N LYS A 131 13.45 -7.42 -14.64
CA LYS A 131 13.72 -8.84 -15.01
C LYS A 131 12.41 -9.60 -15.27
N GLU A 132 12.45 -10.72 -16.00
CA GLU A 132 11.32 -11.60 -16.41
C GLU A 132 10.53 -12.25 -15.26
N VAL A 133 10.18 -11.49 -14.22
CA VAL A 133 9.38 -11.95 -13.09
C VAL A 133 7.91 -11.67 -13.41
N PRO A 134 6.99 -12.65 -13.29
CA PRO A 134 5.57 -12.43 -13.58
C PRO A 134 4.94 -11.51 -12.54
N LEU A 135 4.84 -10.21 -12.85
CA LEU A 135 4.16 -9.20 -12.03
C LEU A 135 2.73 -9.63 -11.63
N THR A 136 2.05 -10.36 -12.51
CA THR A 136 0.72 -10.92 -12.24
C THR A 136 0.69 -11.82 -11.02
N SER A 137 1.77 -12.56 -10.74
CA SER A 137 1.85 -13.39 -9.52
C SER A 137 1.89 -12.53 -8.27
N PHE A 138 2.67 -11.43 -8.29
CA PHE A 138 2.81 -10.52 -7.16
C PHE A 138 1.52 -9.74 -6.91
N LEU A 139 0.91 -9.20 -7.97
CA LEU A 139 -0.33 -8.43 -7.87
C LEU A 139 -1.52 -9.30 -7.44
N ASN A 140 -1.60 -10.55 -7.89
CA ASN A 140 -2.63 -11.48 -7.42
C ASN A 140 -2.52 -11.73 -5.92
N THR A 141 -1.31 -11.84 -5.38
CA THR A 141 -1.10 -12.05 -3.94
C THR A 141 -1.39 -10.79 -3.11
N LEU A 142 -1.20 -9.59 -3.66
CA LEU A 142 -1.55 -8.33 -2.99
C LEU A 142 -3.05 -8.01 -3.04
N SER A 143 -3.80 -8.68 -3.93
CA SER A 143 -5.23 -8.45 -4.15
C SER A 143 -6.12 -9.53 -3.51
N SER A 144 -5.52 -10.57 -2.94
CA SER A 144 -6.18 -11.77 -2.40
C SER A 144 -6.22 -11.76 -0.88
#